data_AF-A0A8T3YKC0-F1
#
_entry.id   AF-A0A8T3YKC0-F1
#
_cell.length_a   1.000
_cell.length_b   1.000
_cell.length_c   1.000
_cell.angle_alpha   90.00
_cell.angle_beta   90.00
_cell.angle_gamma   90.00
#
_symmetry.space_group_name_H-M   'P 1'
#
loop_
_entity.id
_entity.type
_entity.pdbx_description
1 polymer ?
#
loop_
_entity_poly.entity_id
_entity_poly.type
_entity_poly.pdbx_seq_one_letter_code
_entity_poly.pdbx_strand_id
1 'polypeptide(L)'
;MRGITPIISIIILLLITVSLAGAAFTFLQGYLFSSISKSFTVPTGGAYCSNSRLTVYVLNTGYQSTLRDTDFSVLVIDGNDVPQYEAANPAPRQQFNKETGQSGKILDYACGSAGPSPACGSGRITECCKEPGGAGTGYRGYHTIDIGTSSGLQHLSVYCS
;
A
#
# COMPACT_ATOMS: atom_id res chain seq x y z
N MET A 1 57.37 -13.56 32.05
CA MET A 1 56.43 -13.68 30.90
C MET A 1 54.99 -13.34 31.31
N ARG A 2 54.73 -12.20 31.99
CA ARG A 2 53.39 -11.84 32.53
C ARG A 2 52.72 -10.63 31.85
N GLY A 3 53.24 -10.16 30.71
CA GLY A 3 52.74 -8.94 30.04
C GLY A 3 51.93 -9.16 28.76
N ILE A 4 51.87 -10.38 28.22
CA ILE A 4 51.32 -10.63 26.87
C ILE A 4 49.82 -10.92 26.91
N THR A 5 49.32 -11.50 28.00
CA THR A 5 47.91 -11.82 28.24
C THR A 5 46.93 -10.64 28.04
N PRO A 6 47.18 -9.43 28.58
CA PRO A 6 46.25 -8.30 28.37
C PRO A 6 46.21 -7.84 26.90
N ILE A 7 47.33 -7.94 26.18
CA ILE A 7 47.41 -7.56 24.76
C ILE A 7 46.55 -8.51 23.92
N ILE A 8 46.67 -9.83 24.17
CA ILE A 8 45.88 -10.84 23.45
C ILE A 8 44.38 -10.65 23.72
N SER A 9 43.99 -10.35 24.97
CA SER A 9 42.59 -10.12 25.33
C SER A 9 41.98 -8.91 24.59
N ILE A 10 42.72 -7.81 24.45
CA ILE A 10 42.28 -6.63 23.69
C ILE A 10 42.10 -6.96 22.20
N ILE A 11 43.02 -7.72 21.61
CA ILE A 11 42.93 -8.11 20.20
C ILE A 11 41.69 -8.98 19.96
N ILE A 12 41.44 -9.96 20.83
CA ILE A 12 40.27 -10.83 20.73
C ILE A 12 38.98 -10.01 20.89
N LEU A 13 38.92 -9.11 21.87
CA LEU A 13 37.76 -8.23 22.07
C LEU A 13 37.48 -7.39 20.80
N LEU A 14 38.53 -6.83 20.20
CA LEU A 14 38.42 -6.00 19.01
C LEU A 14 37.91 -6.80 17.81
N LEU A 15 38.41 -8.02 17.60
CA LEU A 15 37.92 -8.91 16.53
C LEU A 15 36.44 -9.27 16.70
N ILE A 16 35.98 -9.51 17.93
CA ILE A 16 34.56 -9.75 18.22
C ILE A 16 33.71 -8.50 17.92
N THR A 17 34.19 -7.30 18.28
CA THR A 17 33.43 -6.08 17.96
C THR A 17 33.30 -5.84 16.46
N VAL A 18 34.36 -6.11 15.68
CA VAL A 18 34.34 -5.97 14.22
C VAL A 18 33.38 -6.98 13.59
N SER A 19 33.35 -8.22 14.09
CA SER A 19 32.44 -9.24 13.56
C SER A 19 30.97 -8.92 13.85
N LEU A 20 30.65 -8.43 15.06
CA LEU A 20 29.30 -7.98 15.39
C LEU A 20 28.89 -6.75 14.57
N ALA A 21 29.79 -5.78 14.39
CA ALA A 21 29.50 -4.59 13.58
C ALA A 21 29.23 -4.97 12.12
N GLY A 22 29.99 -5.90 11.55
CA GLY A 22 29.78 -6.41 10.20
C GLY A 22 28.44 -7.14 10.02
N ALA A 23 28.05 -7.95 11.01
CA ALA A 23 26.76 -8.64 11.01
C ALA A 23 25.59 -7.63 11.10
N ALA A 24 25.69 -6.64 11.99
CA ALA A 24 24.68 -5.59 12.15
C ALA A 24 24.51 -4.75 10.87
N PHE A 25 25.62 -4.41 10.20
CA PHE A 25 25.58 -3.67 8.94
C PHE A 25 24.88 -4.45 7.83
N THR A 26 25.21 -5.73 7.67
CA THR A 26 24.59 -6.61 6.67
C THR A 26 23.08 -6.75 6.93
N PHE A 27 22.69 -6.92 8.20
CA PHE A 27 21.28 -6.99 8.58
C PHE A 27 20.53 -5.69 8.25
N LEU A 28 21.11 -4.54 8.60
CA LEU A 28 20.51 -3.23 8.33
C LEU A 28 20.37 -2.97 6.82
N GLN A 29 21.38 -3.31 6.03
CA GLN A 29 21.30 -3.20 4.57
C GLN A 29 20.18 -4.06 4.00
N GLY A 30 20.07 -5.33 4.43
CA GLY A 30 18.98 -6.21 4.00
C GLY A 30 17.59 -5.65 4.32
N TYR A 31 17.43 -5.11 5.53
CA TYR A 31 16.17 -4.50 5.97
C TYR A 31 15.79 -3.26 5.14
N LEU A 32 16.74 -2.36 4.90
CA LEU A 32 16.51 -1.15 4.10
C LEU A 32 16.18 -1.49 2.65
N PHE A 33 16.95 -2.39 2.02
CA PHE A 33 16.70 -2.79 0.64
C PHE A 33 15.38 -3.54 0.48
N SER A 34 14.98 -4.35 1.46
CA SER A 34 13.68 -5.00 1.46
C SER A 34 12.54 -3.97 1.53
N SER A 35 12.67 -2.94 2.37
CA SER A 35 11.65 -1.90 2.54
C SER A 35 11.47 -1.00 1.32
N ILE A 36 12.56 -0.66 0.61
CA ILE A 36 12.50 0.15 -0.63
C ILE A 36 12.25 -0.67 -1.90
N SER A 37 12.33 -2.00 -1.82
CA SER A 37 12.15 -2.88 -2.99
C SER A 37 10.73 -2.77 -3.58
N LYS A 38 9.73 -2.55 -2.72
CA LYS A 38 8.31 -2.41 -3.06
C LYS A 38 7.82 -1.03 -2.62
N SER A 39 8.00 -0.05 -3.49
CA SER A 39 7.43 1.28 -3.32
C SER A 39 6.49 1.59 -4.47
N PHE A 40 5.50 2.42 -4.19
CA PHE A 40 4.56 2.90 -5.20
C PHE A 40 4.31 4.38 -5.00
N THR A 41 3.90 5.04 -6.08
CA THR A 41 3.38 6.40 -6.04
C THR A 41 2.09 6.45 -6.84
N VAL A 42 1.17 7.32 -6.43
CA VAL A 42 0.02 7.65 -7.27
C VAL A 42 0.42 8.88 -8.11
N PRO A 43 0.43 8.80 -9.46
CA PRO A 43 0.74 9.95 -10.29
C PRO A 43 -0.35 11.03 -10.13
N THR A 44 -0.03 12.28 -10.49
CA THR A 44 -1.00 13.38 -10.53
C THR A 44 -2.15 13.04 -11.47
N GLY A 45 -3.39 13.09 -10.98
CA GLY A 45 -4.58 12.64 -11.72
C GLY A 45 -4.73 11.12 -11.81
N GLY A 46 -3.89 10.35 -11.12
CA GLY A 46 -3.99 8.90 -11.02
C GLY A 46 -5.19 8.43 -10.22
N ALA A 47 -5.73 9.28 -9.33
CA ALA A 47 -6.99 9.03 -8.64
C ALA A 47 -8.05 10.00 -9.18
N TYR A 48 -9.16 9.46 -9.67
CA TYR A 48 -10.27 10.23 -10.19
C TYR A 48 -11.59 9.51 -10.02
N CYS A 49 -12.66 10.28 -10.08
CA CYS A 49 -14.02 9.78 -10.04
C CYS A 49 -14.72 10.07 -11.35
N SER A 50 -15.28 9.03 -11.99
CA SER A 50 -16.02 9.17 -13.25
C SER A 50 -17.22 8.23 -13.25
N ASN A 51 -18.40 8.75 -13.58
CA ASN A 51 -19.65 7.97 -13.65
C ASN A 51 -19.94 7.19 -12.35
N SER A 52 -19.76 7.83 -11.19
CA SER A 52 -19.88 7.19 -9.86
C SER A 52 -18.90 6.03 -9.63
N ARG A 53 -17.81 5.96 -10.41
CA ARG A 53 -16.74 4.98 -10.24
C ARG A 53 -15.46 5.68 -9.84
N LEU A 54 -14.91 5.22 -8.74
CA LEU A 54 -13.72 5.75 -8.12
C LEU A 54 -12.56 4.86 -8.54
N THR A 55 -11.70 5.43 -9.39
CA THR A 55 -10.60 4.70 -10.02
C THR A 55 -9.27 5.24 -9.51
N VAL A 56 -8.37 4.34 -9.11
CA VAL A 56 -7.02 4.72 -8.71
C VAL A 56 -5.98 3.92 -9.49
N TYR A 57 -5.05 4.67 -10.06
CA TYR A 57 -3.85 4.20 -10.71
C TYR A 57 -2.65 4.40 -9.80
N VAL A 58 -1.80 3.39 -9.75
CA VAL A 58 -0.55 3.38 -9.02
C VAL A 58 0.58 3.10 -10.00
N LEU A 59 1.71 3.75 -9.77
CA LEU A 59 2.96 3.54 -10.48
C LEU A 59 3.93 2.82 -9.55
N ASN A 60 4.48 1.70 -10.00
CA ASN A 60 5.53 1.00 -9.25
C ASN A 60 6.85 1.79 -9.37
N THR A 61 7.30 2.35 -8.26
CA THR A 61 8.57 3.08 -8.13
C THR A 61 9.64 2.26 -7.41
N GLY A 62 9.33 1.01 -7.06
CA GLY A 62 10.23 0.09 -6.37
C GLY A 62 11.42 -0.29 -7.24
N TYR A 63 12.58 -0.46 -6.61
CA TYR A 63 13.84 -0.59 -7.35
C TYR A 63 13.98 -1.93 -8.11
N GLN A 64 13.42 -3.04 -7.61
CA GLN A 64 13.62 -4.38 -8.22
C GLN A 64 12.49 -5.40 -7.98
N SER A 65 11.33 -4.99 -7.46
CA SER A 65 10.22 -5.93 -7.19
C SER A 65 8.98 -5.62 -8.00
N THR A 66 8.32 -6.69 -8.45
CA THR A 66 6.96 -6.60 -9.00
C THR A 66 5.99 -6.27 -7.87
N LEU A 67 5.18 -5.24 -8.09
CA LEU A 67 4.13 -4.85 -7.17
C LEU A 67 2.91 -5.74 -7.45
N ARG A 68 2.46 -6.46 -6.41
CA ARG A 68 1.34 -7.41 -6.50
C ARG A 68 0.11 -6.91 -5.73
N ASP A 69 -1.07 -7.41 -6.07
CA ASP A 69 -2.31 -7.16 -5.30
C ASP A 69 -2.13 -7.43 -3.79
N THR A 70 -1.41 -8.51 -3.45
CA THR A 70 -1.16 -8.91 -2.05
C THR A 70 -0.24 -7.98 -1.27
N ASP A 71 0.46 -7.07 -1.96
CA ASP A 71 1.38 -6.13 -1.31
C ASP A 71 0.64 -4.92 -0.75
N PHE A 72 -0.54 -4.62 -1.28
CA PHE A 72 -1.45 -3.65 -0.69
C PHE A 72 -2.11 -4.31 0.51
N SER A 73 -2.08 -3.64 1.65
CA SER A 73 -2.66 -4.11 2.92
C SER A 73 -3.79 -3.20 3.39
N VAL A 74 -3.79 -1.94 2.97
CA VAL A 74 -4.79 -0.95 3.35
C VAL A 74 -5.47 -0.44 2.07
N LEU A 75 -6.79 -0.60 2.04
CA LEU A 75 -7.65 -0.05 1.01
C LEU A 75 -8.93 0.43 1.68
N VAL A 76 -8.94 1.72 2.03
CA VAL A 76 -10.04 2.34 2.78
C VAL A 76 -10.61 3.47 1.94
N ILE A 77 -11.94 3.52 1.83
CA ILE A 77 -12.67 4.63 1.20
C ILE A 77 -13.57 5.24 2.28
N ASP A 78 -13.40 6.54 2.54
CA ASP A 78 -14.19 7.30 3.54
C ASP A 78 -14.23 6.66 4.94
N GLY A 79 -13.14 6.00 5.34
CA GLY A 79 -13.05 5.29 6.62
C GLY A 79 -13.66 3.89 6.63
N ASN A 80 -14.18 3.40 5.49
CA ASN A 80 -14.68 2.03 5.34
C ASN A 80 -13.65 1.14 4.64
N ASP A 81 -13.36 -0.02 5.24
CA ASP A 81 -12.51 -1.04 4.62
C ASP A 81 -13.18 -1.58 3.35
N VAL A 82 -12.49 -1.45 2.21
CA VAL A 82 -12.89 -2.12 0.99
C VAL A 82 -12.13 -3.44 0.94
N PRO A 83 -12.80 -4.60 1.05
CA PRO A 83 -12.15 -5.88 0.95
C PRO A 83 -11.46 -5.92 -0.40
N GLN A 84 -10.20 -6.35 -0.37
CA GLN A 84 -9.25 -6.38 -1.48
C GLN A 84 -9.69 -7.25 -2.68
N TYR A 85 -10.94 -7.69 -2.68
CA TYR A 85 -11.56 -8.59 -3.64
C TYR A 85 -12.78 -8.00 -4.36
N GLU A 86 -13.32 -6.84 -3.94
CA GLU A 86 -14.54 -6.26 -4.54
C GLU A 86 -14.35 -4.90 -5.24
N ALA A 87 -13.13 -4.36 -5.25
CA ALA A 87 -12.78 -3.19 -6.05
C ALA A 87 -12.42 -3.51 -7.52
N ALA A 88 -12.67 -4.74 -7.97
CA ALA A 88 -12.41 -5.19 -9.32
C ALA A 88 -13.68 -5.84 -9.89
N ASN A 89 -14.31 -5.13 -10.83
CA ASN A 89 -15.40 -5.60 -11.68
C ASN A 89 -15.25 -7.09 -12.10
N PRO A 90 -16.32 -7.88 -12.26
CA PRO A 90 -16.32 -9.33 -12.54
C PRO A 90 -15.85 -9.75 -13.96
N ALA A 91 -14.99 -8.98 -14.63
CA ALA A 91 -14.34 -9.33 -15.88
C ALA A 91 -12.87 -9.76 -15.63
N PRO A 92 -12.28 -10.66 -16.43
CA PRO A 92 -11.27 -11.61 -15.97
C PRO A 92 -10.10 -10.91 -15.29
N ARG A 93 -9.91 -11.26 -14.01
CA ARG A 93 -8.79 -10.93 -13.12
C ARG A 93 -7.56 -10.43 -13.87
N GLN A 94 -7.45 -9.13 -14.06
CA GLN A 94 -6.14 -8.56 -14.36
C GLN A 94 -5.39 -8.51 -13.03
N GLN A 95 -4.76 -9.65 -12.70
CA GLN A 95 -3.84 -9.75 -11.60
C GLN A 95 -2.91 -8.54 -11.67
N PHE A 96 -2.96 -7.67 -10.66
CA PHE A 96 -2.09 -6.52 -10.63
C PHE A 96 -0.68 -7.05 -10.39
N ASN A 97 0.07 -7.17 -11.47
CA ASN A 97 1.49 -7.50 -11.46
C ASN A 97 2.15 -6.42 -12.29
N LYS A 98 2.71 -5.41 -11.61
CA LYS A 98 3.38 -4.29 -12.27
C LYS A 98 4.86 -4.31 -12.00
N GLU A 99 5.64 -4.38 -13.08
CA GLU A 99 7.09 -4.23 -13.05
C GLU A 99 7.46 -2.79 -12.68
N THR A 100 8.71 -2.60 -12.27
CA THR A 100 9.25 -1.27 -11.97
C THR A 100 9.04 -0.32 -13.16
N GLY A 101 8.48 0.86 -12.89
CA GLY A 101 8.17 1.87 -13.91
C GLY A 101 6.84 1.67 -14.62
N GLN A 102 6.08 0.60 -14.34
CA GLN A 102 4.75 0.41 -14.91
C GLN A 102 3.65 0.94 -14.00
N SER A 103 2.62 1.52 -14.63
CA SER A 103 1.39 1.91 -13.96
C SER A 103 0.28 0.88 -14.17
N GLY A 104 -0.58 0.74 -13.16
CA GLY A 104 -1.76 -0.12 -13.24
C GLY A 104 -2.92 0.46 -12.44
N LYS A 105 -4.12 0.02 -12.80
CA LYS A 105 -5.33 0.28 -12.02
C LYS A 105 -5.36 -0.70 -10.85
N ILE A 106 -5.41 -0.19 -9.62
CA ILE A 106 -5.50 -1.01 -8.40
C ILE A 106 -6.91 -1.00 -7.81
N LEU A 107 -7.63 0.10 -8.00
CA LEU A 107 -8.97 0.31 -7.47
C LEU A 107 -9.88 0.73 -8.61
N ASP A 108 -11.03 0.05 -8.74
CA ASP A 108 -12.14 0.45 -9.59
C ASP A 108 -13.45 0.17 -8.86
N TYR A 109 -13.76 1.05 -7.91
CA TYR A 109 -14.89 0.88 -7.01
C TYR A 109 -16.10 1.66 -7.51
N ALA A 110 -17.24 0.99 -7.67
CA ALA A 110 -18.50 1.66 -8.01
C ALA A 110 -19.18 2.15 -6.73
N CYS A 111 -19.17 3.47 -6.53
CA CYS A 111 -19.97 4.10 -5.49
C CYS A 111 -21.45 3.98 -5.88
N GLY A 112 -22.25 3.31 -5.03
CA GLY A 112 -23.70 3.26 -5.16
C GLY A 112 -24.35 2.11 -5.90
N SER A 113 -23.57 1.09 -6.25
CA SER A 113 -24.18 -0.15 -6.68
C SER A 113 -24.87 -0.78 -5.46
N ALA A 114 -26.20 -0.78 -5.45
CA ALA A 114 -27.01 -1.61 -4.56
C ALA A 114 -26.79 -3.09 -4.92
N GLY A 115 -25.62 -3.60 -4.55
CA GLY A 115 -25.25 -5.00 -4.63
C GLY A 115 -24.84 -5.49 -3.24
N PRO A 116 -24.95 -6.80 -2.96
CA PRO A 116 -24.47 -7.38 -1.72
C PRO A 116 -22.94 -7.37 -1.73
N SER A 117 -22.34 -6.21 -1.48
CA SER A 117 -20.92 -6.11 -1.19
C SER A 117 -20.73 -6.41 0.30
N PRO A 118 -20.20 -7.59 0.70
CA PRO A 118 -19.82 -7.91 2.09
C PRO A 118 -18.85 -6.90 2.73
N ALA A 119 -18.32 -5.97 1.93
CA ALA A 119 -17.40 -4.89 2.28
C ALA A 119 -17.93 -3.84 3.26
N CYS A 120 -19.17 -3.38 3.06
CA CYS A 120 -19.72 -2.29 3.85
C CYS A 120 -20.50 -2.91 5.01
N GLY A 121 -19.80 -3.26 6.10
CA GLY A 121 -20.32 -3.73 7.40
C GLY A 121 -21.73 -4.34 7.41
N SER A 122 -21.81 -5.67 7.55
CA SER A 122 -23.05 -6.45 7.71
C SER A 122 -24.12 -5.72 8.55
N GLY A 123 -25.19 -5.26 7.88
CA GLY A 123 -26.43 -4.90 8.56
C GLY A 123 -27.20 -3.72 7.98
N ARG A 124 -26.59 -2.89 7.13
CA ARG A 124 -27.31 -1.83 6.41
C ARG A 124 -26.77 -1.67 5.00
N ILE A 125 -27.69 -1.48 4.07
CA ILE A 125 -27.49 -1.27 2.63
C ILE A 125 -26.90 0.13 2.41
N THR A 126 -25.83 0.48 3.13
CA THR A 126 -25.34 1.86 3.26
C THR A 126 -23.90 1.92 2.77
N GLU A 127 -23.79 2.18 1.46
CA GLU A 127 -22.83 3.08 0.82
C GLU A 127 -21.45 3.17 1.48
N CYS A 128 -20.47 2.40 1.00
CA CYS A 128 -19.06 2.61 1.37
C CYS A 128 -18.55 4.01 0.95
N CYS A 129 -19.15 4.62 -0.09
CA CYS A 129 -18.94 6.02 -0.45
C CYS A 129 -20.10 6.83 0.12
N LYS A 130 -19.92 7.41 1.30
CA LYS A 130 -20.99 8.17 1.95
C LYS A 130 -21.11 9.54 1.28
N GLU A 131 -22.29 9.91 0.79
CA GLU A 131 -22.56 11.31 0.46
C GLU A 131 -22.30 12.17 1.71
N PRO A 132 -21.52 13.26 1.65
CA PRO A 132 -21.59 14.31 2.65
C PRO A 132 -22.92 15.07 2.47
N GLY A 133 -24.07 14.43 2.76
CA GLY A 133 -25.37 15.05 2.53
C GLY A 133 -26.61 14.17 2.69
N GLY A 134 -26.52 12.85 2.49
CA GLY A 134 -27.63 11.93 2.70
C GLY A 134 -28.57 11.77 1.50
N ALA A 135 -28.65 10.52 1.04
CA ALA A 135 -29.68 9.89 0.25
C ALA A 135 -30.17 10.64 -1.00
N GLY A 136 -29.52 10.37 -2.13
CA GLY A 136 -30.27 9.80 -3.26
C GLY A 136 -30.17 10.51 -4.60
N THR A 137 -29.22 11.42 -4.81
CA THR A 137 -29.05 12.05 -6.14
C THR A 137 -27.58 12.32 -6.46
N GLY A 138 -26.86 11.23 -6.78
CA GLY A 138 -25.52 11.29 -7.37
C GLY A 138 -24.42 11.42 -6.33
N TYR A 139 -23.46 10.49 -6.38
CA TYR A 139 -22.22 10.51 -5.60
C TYR A 139 -21.41 11.75 -5.95
N ARG A 140 -21.70 12.86 -5.27
CA ARG A 140 -21.04 14.16 -5.44
C ARG A 140 -20.40 14.55 -4.12
N GLY A 141 -19.13 14.91 -4.17
CA GLY A 141 -18.39 15.30 -2.97
C GLY A 141 -16.94 14.82 -2.98
N TYR A 142 -16.24 15.19 -1.91
CA TYR A 142 -14.89 14.72 -1.66
C TYR A 142 -14.93 13.34 -1.00
N HIS A 143 -14.14 12.43 -1.56
CA HIS A 143 -13.88 11.13 -0.99
C HIS A 143 -12.42 11.03 -0.59
N THR A 144 -12.15 10.42 0.56
CA THR A 144 -10.81 10.12 1.03
C THR A 144 -10.49 8.66 0.75
N ILE A 145 -9.36 8.41 0.11
CA ILE A 145 -8.90 7.08 -0.26
C ILE A 145 -7.54 6.86 0.38
N ASP A 146 -7.48 5.86 1.25
CA ASP A 146 -6.22 5.45 1.86
C ASP A 146 -5.78 4.16 1.20
N ILE A 147 -4.61 4.23 0.53
CA ILE A 147 -3.98 3.10 -0.11
C ILE A 147 -2.64 2.90 0.55
N GLY A 148 -2.41 1.72 1.09
CA GLY A 148 -1.17 1.42 1.78
C GLY A 148 -0.63 0.04 1.45
N THR A 149 0.69 -0.04 1.39
CA THR A 149 1.46 -1.28 1.49
C THR A 149 2.05 -1.40 2.89
N SER A 150 2.74 -2.50 3.19
CA SER A 150 3.54 -2.63 4.42
C SER A 150 4.64 -1.57 4.56
N SER A 151 5.01 -0.90 3.47
CA SER A 151 6.10 0.07 3.39
C SER A 151 5.66 1.54 3.38
N GLY A 152 4.38 1.83 3.16
CA GLY A 152 3.91 3.22 3.11
C GLY A 152 2.42 3.33 2.84
N LEU A 153 1.85 4.47 3.25
CA LEU A 153 0.44 4.78 3.11
C LEU A 153 0.28 6.12 2.37
N GLN A 154 -0.61 6.14 1.39
CA GLN A 154 -0.95 7.29 0.57
C GLN A 154 -2.38 7.71 0.90
N HIS A 155 -2.54 8.97 1.28
CA HIS A 155 -3.83 9.61 1.53
C HIS A 155 -4.20 10.42 0.30
N LEU A 156 -5.24 9.99 -0.42
CA LEU A 156 -5.72 10.67 -1.61
C LEU A 156 -7.08 11.26 -1.34
N SER A 157 -7.33 12.44 -1.91
CA SER A 157 -8.68 13.00 -1.96
C SER A 157 -9.09 13.18 -3.40
N VAL A 158 -10.25 12.64 -3.76
CA VAL A 158 -10.85 12.80 -5.09
C VAL A 158 -12.20 13.45 -4.96
N TYR A 159 -12.53 14.32 -5.90
CA TYR A 159 -13.86 14.91 -5.99
C TYR A 159 -14.69 14.17 -7.04
N CYS A 160 -15.85 13.68 -6.65
CA CYS A 160 -16.87 13.17 -7.57
C CYS A 160 -17.86 14.28 -7.92
N SER A 161 -18.18 14.42 -9.21
CA SER A 161 -19.10 15.42 -9.78
C SER A 161 -20.21 14.77 -10.58
#